data_AF-A0A7W0NU90-F1
#
_entry.id   AF-A0A7W0NU90-F1
#
_cell.length_a   1.000
_cell.length_b   1.000
_cell.length_c   1.000
_cell.angle_alpha   90.00
_cell.angle_beta   90.00
_cell.angle_gamma   90.00
#
_symmetry.space_group_name_H-M   'P 1'
#
loop_
_entity.id
_entity.type
_entity.pdbx_description
1 polymer ?
#
loop_
_entity_poly.entity_id
_entity_poly.type
_entity_poly.pdbx_seq_one_letter_code
_entity_poly.pdbx_strand_id
1 'polypeptide(L)'
;MSTETSTENQPPKLRPGVGGGIDDASLADLIEWFLNFDERTARMRHPYTEELFQWKQHDDADNGVGIYPFENAEARFAVGVFQALKENNSEPLLGLWLSDVLNALHESRETKVEIAEANKIDESTETLALERAEKLTTKAERRLYLTSCWLEQLCTAEARLLGWVYQEIYGRPFTQAQ
;
A
#
# COMPACT_ATOMS: atom_id res chain seq x y z
N MET A 1 -17.39 10.89 -39.93
CA MET A 1 -16.00 11.15 -39.50
C MET A 1 -16.07 11.89 -38.17
N SER A 2 -15.77 11.20 -37.08
CA SER A 2 -15.31 11.80 -35.82
C SER A 2 -14.50 10.71 -35.13
N THR A 3 -13.19 10.69 -35.37
CA THR A 3 -12.25 9.90 -34.58
C THR A 3 -11.99 10.69 -33.31
N GLU A 4 -12.85 10.49 -32.30
CA GLU A 4 -12.48 10.79 -30.93
C GLU A 4 -11.37 9.82 -30.56
N THR A 5 -10.14 10.34 -30.54
CA THR A 5 -9.02 9.64 -29.91
C THR A 5 -9.34 9.61 -28.42
N SER A 6 -9.87 8.48 -27.95
CA SER A 6 -9.84 8.10 -26.54
C SER A 6 -8.37 8.22 -26.11
N THR A 7 -8.03 9.34 -25.48
CA THR A 7 -6.72 9.51 -24.87
C THR A 7 -6.69 8.46 -23.78
N GLU A 8 -5.99 7.34 -24.02
CA GLU A 8 -5.85 6.28 -23.03
C GLU A 8 -5.38 6.96 -21.74
N ASN A 9 -6.16 6.79 -20.68
CA ASN A 9 -5.81 7.29 -19.36
C ASN A 9 -4.61 6.45 -18.87
N GLN A 10 -3.41 6.84 -19.29
CA GLN A 10 -2.15 6.19 -18.92
C GLN A 10 -1.49 6.97 -17.78
N PRO A 11 -0.74 6.29 -16.91
CA PRO A 11 0.04 6.95 -15.87
C PRO A 11 1.02 7.96 -16.48
N PRO A 12 1.20 9.15 -15.86
CA PRO A 12 2.17 10.13 -16.31
C PRO A 12 3.59 9.56 -16.19
N LYS A 13 4.49 10.01 -17.07
CA LYS A 13 5.88 9.54 -17.07
C LYS A 13 6.69 10.18 -15.94
N LEU A 14 7.55 9.39 -15.32
CA LEU A 14 8.58 9.87 -14.41
C LEU A 14 9.61 10.70 -15.18
N ARG A 15 10.01 11.82 -14.57
CA ARG A 15 11.03 12.72 -15.13
C ARG A 15 12.33 12.56 -14.35
N PRO A 16 13.48 12.70 -15.00
CA PRO A 16 14.75 12.71 -14.29
C PRO A 16 14.88 13.99 -13.46
N GLY A 17 15.31 13.84 -12.20
CA GLY A 17 15.59 14.95 -11.28
C GLY A 17 16.94 15.63 -11.56
N VAL A 18 17.11 16.83 -11.00
CA VAL A 18 18.38 17.57 -11.08
C VAL A 18 19.43 16.87 -10.20
N GLY A 19 20.45 16.28 -10.83
CA GLY A 19 21.53 15.55 -10.13
C GLY A 19 21.44 14.02 -10.19
N GLY A 20 20.47 13.49 -10.95
CA GLY A 20 20.18 12.05 -11.02
C GLY A 20 19.05 11.64 -10.06
N GLY A 21 18.35 10.55 -10.38
CA GLY A 21 17.15 10.12 -9.67
C GLY A 21 15.85 10.64 -10.30
N ILE A 22 14.75 10.51 -9.55
CA ILE A 22 13.39 10.88 -9.99
C ILE A 22 13.10 12.32 -9.56
N ASP A 23 12.47 13.10 -10.42
CA ASP A 23 11.90 14.41 -10.10
C ASP A 23 10.69 14.25 -9.17
N ASP A 24 10.75 14.86 -7.97
CA ASP A 24 9.71 14.72 -6.94
C ASP A 24 8.33 15.14 -7.43
N ALA A 25 8.24 16.18 -8.27
CA ALA A 25 6.97 16.61 -8.85
C ALA A 25 6.39 15.55 -9.79
N SER A 26 7.22 14.91 -10.63
CA SER A 26 6.76 13.82 -11.50
C SER A 26 6.31 12.58 -10.73
N LEU A 27 6.94 12.30 -9.58
CA LEU A 27 6.51 11.23 -8.69
C LEU A 27 5.19 11.56 -8.00
N ALA A 28 5.00 12.81 -7.57
CA ALA A 28 3.72 13.27 -7.03
C ALA A 28 2.59 13.16 -8.05
N ASP A 29 2.84 13.60 -9.30
CA ASP A 29 1.89 13.45 -10.42
C ASP A 29 1.51 11.97 -10.64
N LEU A 30 2.48 11.07 -10.57
CA LEU A 30 2.28 9.62 -10.71
C LEU A 30 1.48 9.04 -9.54
N ILE A 31 1.83 9.38 -8.29
CA ILE A 31 1.09 8.96 -7.09
C ILE A 31 -0.38 9.40 -7.19
N GLU A 32 -0.62 10.66 -7.54
CA GLU A 32 -1.98 11.20 -7.69
C GLU A 32 -2.76 10.46 -8.78
N TRP A 33 -2.12 10.12 -9.90
CA TRP A 33 -2.75 9.32 -10.94
C TRP A 33 -3.16 7.94 -10.39
N PHE A 34 -2.27 7.24 -9.68
CA PHE A 34 -2.59 5.93 -9.12
C PHE A 34 -3.71 6.00 -8.08
N LEU A 35 -3.72 7.02 -7.22
CA LEU A 35 -4.77 7.24 -6.23
C LEU A 35 -6.15 7.55 -6.86
N ASN A 36 -6.18 8.07 -8.09
CA ASN A 36 -7.43 8.37 -8.80
C ASN A 36 -7.90 7.27 -9.74
N PHE A 37 -6.98 6.50 -10.32
CA PHE A 37 -7.29 5.64 -11.48
C PHE A 37 -6.89 4.18 -11.31
N ASP A 38 -5.96 3.83 -10.42
CA ASP A 38 -5.67 2.43 -10.09
C ASP A 38 -6.56 1.98 -8.92
N GLU A 39 -7.51 1.07 -9.18
CA GLU A 39 -8.50 0.62 -8.18
C GLU A 39 -7.86 0.13 -6.87
N ARG A 40 -6.68 -0.49 -6.95
CA ARG A 40 -6.01 -1.06 -5.77
C ARG A 40 -5.33 0.03 -4.94
N THR A 41 -4.75 1.03 -5.59
CA THR A 41 -4.10 2.16 -4.92
C THR A 41 -5.13 3.18 -4.42
N ALA A 42 -6.20 3.42 -5.17
CA ALA A 42 -7.31 4.29 -4.80
C ALA A 42 -7.97 3.89 -3.47
N ARG A 43 -7.85 2.62 -3.05
CA ARG A 43 -8.31 2.16 -1.72
C ARG A 43 -7.65 2.90 -0.57
N MET A 44 -6.47 3.50 -0.76
CA MET A 44 -5.84 4.34 0.27
C MET A 44 -6.67 5.60 0.62
N ARG A 45 -7.55 6.04 -0.29
CA ARG A 45 -8.51 7.13 -0.08
C ARG A 45 -9.85 6.65 0.49
N HIS A 46 -10.05 5.34 0.61
CA HIS A 46 -11.32 4.80 1.03
C HIS A 46 -11.50 4.98 2.55
N PRO A 47 -12.69 5.41 3.04
CA PRO A 47 -12.94 5.62 4.47
C PRO A 47 -12.58 4.42 5.36
N TYR A 48 -12.86 3.20 4.91
CA TYR A 48 -12.46 1.97 5.60
C TYR A 48 -10.94 1.84 5.83
N THR A 49 -10.12 2.23 4.84
CA THR A 49 -8.67 2.18 4.97
C THR A 49 -8.18 3.25 5.95
N GLU A 50 -8.85 4.40 5.96
CA GLU A 50 -8.60 5.47 6.94
C GLU A 50 -8.92 4.99 8.37
N GLU A 51 -10.04 4.32 8.59
CA GLU A 51 -10.38 3.77 9.91
C GLU A 51 -9.34 2.76 10.41
N LEU A 52 -8.83 1.88 9.52
CA LEU A 52 -7.75 0.96 9.85
C LEU A 52 -6.46 1.69 10.22
N PHE A 53 -6.12 2.75 9.49
CA PHE A 53 -4.94 3.57 9.76
C PHE A 53 -5.04 4.27 11.13
N GLN A 54 -6.17 4.90 11.41
CA GLN A 54 -6.43 5.56 12.70
C GLN A 54 -6.40 4.57 13.86
N TRP A 55 -7.02 3.39 13.68
CA TRP A 55 -6.91 2.29 14.64
C TRP A 55 -5.44 1.91 14.87
N LYS A 56 -4.65 1.77 13.80
CA LYS A 56 -3.25 1.36 13.89
C LYS A 56 -2.40 2.39 14.64
N GLN A 57 -2.61 3.69 14.40
CA GLN A 57 -1.93 4.76 15.14
C GLN A 57 -2.25 4.71 16.64
N HIS A 58 -3.52 4.45 17.00
CA HIS A 58 -3.92 4.30 18.39
C HIS A 58 -3.31 3.06 19.04
N ASP A 59 -3.33 1.92 18.36
CA ASP A 59 -2.68 0.69 18.83
C ASP A 59 -1.17 0.89 19.04
N ASP A 60 -0.48 1.54 18.11
CA ASP A 60 0.95 1.84 18.26
C ASP A 60 1.21 2.72 19.49
N ALA A 61 0.43 3.78 19.67
CA ALA A 61 0.53 4.66 20.83
C ALA A 61 0.37 3.92 22.15
N ASP A 62 -0.67 3.08 22.26
CA ASP A 62 -0.99 2.29 23.46
C ASP A 62 0.10 1.26 23.79
N ASN A 63 0.85 0.82 22.78
CA ASN A 63 1.94 -0.14 22.93
C ASN A 63 3.34 0.53 22.98
N GLY A 64 3.40 1.85 23.13
CA GLY A 64 4.66 2.60 23.26
C GLY A 64 5.48 2.67 21.97
N VAL A 65 4.86 2.39 20.82
CA VAL A 65 5.44 2.61 19.49
C VAL A 65 5.18 4.07 19.10
N GLY A 66 6.19 4.74 18.54
CA GLY A 66 6.04 6.13 18.11
C GLY A 66 4.96 6.27 17.05
N ILE A 67 4.00 7.19 17.27
CA ILE A 67 2.98 7.51 16.28
C ILE A 67 3.65 8.22 15.10
N TYR A 68 3.43 7.71 13.90
CA TYR A 68 3.88 8.38 12.69
C TYR A 68 3.07 9.68 12.48
N PRO A 69 3.71 10.82 12.17
CA PRO A 69 3.04 12.11 12.04
C PRO A 69 2.35 12.27 10.68
N PHE A 70 1.51 11.30 10.30
CA PHE A 70 0.70 11.37 9.09
C PHE A 70 -0.75 11.68 9.44
N GLU A 71 -1.37 12.56 8.65
CA GLU A 71 -2.73 13.02 8.88
C GLU A 71 -3.78 11.97 8.47
N ASN A 72 -3.46 11.10 7.52
CA ASN A 72 -4.35 10.07 6.97
C ASN A 72 -3.55 8.94 6.30
N ALA A 73 -4.25 7.87 5.91
CA ALA A 73 -3.70 6.69 5.26
C ALA A 73 -3.05 7.01 3.91
N GLU A 74 -3.65 7.92 3.13
CA GLU A 74 -3.11 8.40 1.86
C GLU A 74 -1.73 9.04 2.04
N ALA A 75 -1.58 9.96 3.02
CA ALA A 75 -0.33 10.63 3.31
C ALA A 75 0.74 9.65 3.76
N ARG A 76 0.38 8.66 4.60
CA ARG A 76 1.28 7.57 4.99
C ARG A 76 1.77 6.78 3.78
N PHE A 77 0.89 6.46 2.83
CA PHE A 77 1.25 5.76 1.60
C PHE A 77 2.15 6.62 0.71
N ALA A 78 1.73 7.84 0.38
CA ALA A 78 2.46 8.72 -0.53
C ALA A 78 3.88 9.01 -0.02
N VAL A 79 4.03 9.38 1.26
CA VAL A 79 5.36 9.61 1.85
C VAL A 79 6.17 8.32 1.92
N GLY A 80 5.54 7.18 2.20
CA GLY A 80 6.19 5.87 2.17
C GLY A 80 6.82 5.56 0.82
N VAL A 81 6.13 5.88 -0.28
CA VAL A 81 6.65 5.70 -1.64
C VAL A 81 7.86 6.61 -1.91
N PHE A 82 7.78 7.89 -1.53
CA PHE A 82 8.92 8.81 -1.63
C PHE A 82 10.14 8.29 -0.85
N GLN A 83 9.93 7.86 0.39
CA GLN A 83 10.99 7.31 1.24
C GLN A 83 11.59 6.04 0.65
N ALA A 84 10.75 5.11 0.21
CA ALA A 84 11.18 3.86 -0.42
C ALA A 84 12.10 4.11 -1.61
N LEU A 85 11.72 5.03 -2.52
CA LEU A 85 12.53 5.32 -3.71
C LEU A 85 13.82 6.09 -3.38
N LYS A 86 13.78 6.95 -2.37
CA LYS A 86 14.95 7.71 -1.92
C LYS A 86 15.99 6.83 -1.23
N GLU A 87 15.54 5.91 -0.39
CA GLU A 87 16.41 5.01 0.39
C GLU A 87 16.89 3.82 -0.44
N ASN A 88 16.08 3.37 -1.40
CA ASN A 88 16.39 2.25 -2.30
C ASN A 88 16.74 2.73 -3.71
N ASN A 89 17.76 3.58 -3.79
CA ASN A 89 18.11 4.37 -4.98
C ASN A 89 18.84 3.61 -6.12
N SER A 90 18.82 2.28 -6.11
CA SER A 90 19.44 1.43 -7.14
C SER A 90 18.60 0.19 -7.39
N GLU A 91 18.80 -0.46 -8.55
CA GLU A 91 17.99 -1.64 -8.92
C GLU A 91 18.03 -2.75 -7.86
N PRO A 92 19.20 -3.14 -7.31
CA PRO A 92 19.24 -4.18 -6.30
C PRO A 92 18.54 -3.79 -5.01
N LEU A 93 18.69 -2.55 -4.55
CA LEU A 93 18.05 -2.08 -3.31
C LEU A 93 16.54 -2.00 -3.48
N LEU A 94 16.05 -1.44 -4.60
CA LEU A 94 14.62 -1.37 -4.85
C LEU A 94 14.02 -2.77 -5.03
N GLY A 95 14.77 -3.69 -5.63
CA GLY A 95 14.37 -5.09 -5.73
C GLY A 95 14.26 -5.80 -4.38
N LEU A 96 15.18 -5.53 -3.44
CA LEU A 96 15.08 -6.04 -2.06
C LEU A 96 13.84 -5.47 -1.36
N TRP A 97 13.65 -4.15 -1.42
CA TRP A 97 12.48 -3.51 -0.81
C TRP A 97 11.16 -4.03 -1.37
N LEU A 98 11.05 -4.16 -2.70
CA LEU A 98 9.87 -4.75 -3.34
C LEU A 98 9.63 -6.19 -2.90
N SER A 99 10.69 -6.98 -2.69
CA SER A 99 10.57 -8.33 -2.17
C SER A 99 10.01 -8.32 -0.74
N ASP A 100 10.51 -7.42 0.12
CA ASP A 100 10.01 -7.28 1.50
C ASP A 100 8.54 -6.84 1.54
N VAL A 101 8.15 -5.88 0.71
CA VAL A 101 6.74 -5.44 0.59
C VAL A 101 5.84 -6.59 0.12
N LEU A 102 6.28 -7.37 -0.87
CA LEU A 102 5.50 -8.51 -1.37
C LEU A 102 5.40 -9.65 -0.35
N ASN A 103 6.48 -9.91 0.40
CA ASN A 103 6.47 -10.90 1.48
C ASN A 103 5.52 -10.47 2.60
N ALA A 104 5.61 -9.21 3.06
CA ALA A 104 4.68 -8.67 4.06
C ALA A 104 3.22 -8.70 3.58
N LEU A 105 2.96 -8.44 2.29
CA LEU A 105 1.64 -8.58 1.70
C LEU A 105 1.15 -10.03 1.72
N HIS A 106 2.03 -10.99 1.42
CA HIS A 106 1.68 -12.41 1.43
C HIS A 106 1.37 -12.89 2.84
N GLU A 107 2.28 -12.65 3.79
CA GLU A 107 2.14 -13.06 5.20
C GLU A 107 0.90 -12.44 5.86
N SER A 108 0.64 -11.16 5.60
CA SER A 108 -0.54 -10.48 6.13
C SER A 108 -1.83 -11.07 5.58
N ARG A 109 -1.88 -11.42 4.28
CA ARG A 109 -3.04 -12.11 3.69
C ARG A 109 -3.27 -13.48 4.30
N GLU A 110 -2.24 -14.30 4.41
CA GLU A 110 -2.34 -15.65 4.99
C GLU A 110 -2.83 -15.56 6.44
N THR A 111 -2.17 -14.75 7.26
CA THR A 111 -2.55 -14.54 8.67
C THR A 111 -3.99 -14.06 8.80
N LYS A 112 -4.43 -13.11 7.96
CA LYS A 112 -5.80 -12.61 7.97
C LYS A 112 -6.80 -13.72 7.66
N VAL A 113 -6.55 -14.52 6.62
CA VAL A 113 -7.41 -15.64 6.21
C VAL A 113 -7.47 -16.70 7.30
N GLU A 114 -6.33 -17.10 7.86
CA GLU A 114 -6.26 -18.10 8.93
C GLU A 114 -7.09 -17.69 10.15
N ILE A 115 -6.95 -16.46 10.63
CA ILE A 115 -7.74 -15.94 11.76
C ILE A 115 -9.22 -15.87 11.37
N ALA A 116 -9.52 -15.41 10.15
CA ALA A 116 -10.89 -15.22 9.72
C ALA A 116 -11.66 -16.55 9.62
N GLU A 117 -11.01 -17.58 9.09
CA GLU A 117 -11.55 -18.95 8.98
C GLU A 117 -11.67 -19.63 10.34
N ALA A 118 -10.62 -19.56 11.18
CA ALA A 118 -10.62 -20.17 12.51
C ALA A 118 -11.75 -19.61 13.39
N ASN A 119 -12.11 -18.34 13.21
CA ASN A 119 -13.15 -17.66 13.99
C ASN A 119 -14.48 -17.46 13.26
N LYS A 120 -14.60 -17.89 11.99
CA LYS A 120 -15.79 -17.74 11.14
C LYS A 120 -16.31 -16.28 11.07
N ILE A 121 -15.38 -15.33 10.93
CA ILE A 121 -15.71 -13.90 10.92
C ILE A 121 -15.88 -13.31 9.51
N ASP A 122 -15.56 -14.08 8.46
CA ASP A 122 -15.61 -13.66 7.04
C ASP A 122 -16.91 -14.05 6.30
N GLU A 123 -17.96 -14.45 7.02
CA GLU A 123 -19.21 -14.96 6.41
C GLU A 123 -20.06 -13.89 5.67
N SER A 124 -19.70 -12.60 5.76
CA SER A 124 -20.38 -11.51 5.06
C SER A 124 -19.38 -10.55 4.43
N THR A 125 -19.48 -10.37 3.10
CA THR A 125 -18.63 -9.46 2.31
C THR A 125 -18.86 -7.99 2.61
N GLU A 126 -19.92 -7.62 3.32
CA GLU A 126 -20.31 -6.22 3.58
C GLU A 126 -19.81 -5.67 4.92
N THR A 127 -19.27 -6.53 5.81
CA THR A 127 -18.84 -6.12 7.15
C THR A 127 -17.41 -5.56 7.15
N LEU A 128 -17.19 -4.41 7.78
CA LEU A 128 -15.87 -3.78 7.91
C LEU A 128 -14.94 -4.62 8.81
N ALA A 129 -13.62 -4.63 8.58
CA ALA A 129 -12.70 -5.39 9.42
C ALA A 129 -12.76 -5.04 10.91
N LEU A 130 -12.97 -3.76 11.26
CA LEU A 130 -13.11 -3.35 12.67
C LEU A 130 -14.29 -4.06 13.34
N GLU A 131 -15.44 -4.11 12.66
CA GLU A 131 -16.63 -4.82 13.13
C GLU A 131 -16.40 -6.35 13.17
N ARG A 132 -15.72 -6.92 12.16
CA ARG A 132 -15.35 -8.35 12.17
C ARG A 132 -14.45 -8.69 13.35
N ALA A 133 -13.52 -7.80 13.68
CA ALA A 133 -12.56 -7.99 14.75
C ALA A 133 -13.19 -7.94 16.15
N GLU A 134 -14.40 -7.38 16.29
CA GLU A 134 -15.15 -7.42 17.56
C GLU A 134 -15.56 -8.84 17.96
N LYS A 135 -15.76 -9.72 16.97
CA LYS A 135 -16.10 -11.14 17.19
C LYS A 135 -14.91 -11.95 17.71
N LEU A 136 -13.69 -11.43 17.61
CA LEU A 136 -12.48 -12.08 18.11
C LEU A 136 -12.42 -11.96 19.64
N THR A 137 -12.08 -13.07 20.28
CA THR A 137 -12.19 -13.23 21.74
C THR A 137 -11.00 -12.67 22.50
N THR A 138 -9.81 -12.64 21.88
CA THR A 138 -8.60 -12.16 22.53
C THR A 138 -8.10 -10.85 21.93
N LYS A 139 -7.54 -9.98 22.77
CA LYS A 139 -6.92 -8.72 22.32
C LYS A 139 -5.76 -8.95 21.35
N ALA A 140 -4.95 -9.99 21.60
CA ALA A 140 -3.80 -10.32 20.77
C ALA A 140 -4.21 -10.74 19.35
N GLU A 141 -5.19 -11.62 19.24
CA GLU A 141 -5.73 -12.06 17.95
C GLU A 141 -6.42 -10.91 17.21
N ARG A 142 -7.20 -10.08 17.91
CA ARG A 142 -7.81 -8.87 17.33
C ARG A 142 -6.76 -7.94 16.73
N ARG A 143 -5.70 -7.68 17.48
CA ARG A 143 -4.59 -6.83 17.05
C ARG A 143 -3.87 -7.42 15.84
N LEU A 144 -3.61 -8.73 15.85
CA LEU A 144 -2.96 -9.42 14.74
C LEU A 144 -3.82 -9.34 13.47
N TYR A 145 -5.11 -9.65 13.56
CA TYR A 145 -6.04 -9.56 12.44
C TYR A 145 -6.12 -8.15 11.84
N LEU A 146 -6.31 -7.12 12.67
CA LEU A 146 -6.43 -5.74 12.20
C LEU A 146 -5.10 -5.21 11.64
N THR A 147 -3.96 -5.61 12.22
CA THR A 147 -2.63 -5.30 11.66
C THR A 147 -2.48 -5.92 10.27
N SER A 148 -2.87 -7.19 10.11
CA SER A 148 -2.84 -7.86 8.81
C SER A 148 -3.76 -7.21 7.78
N CYS A 149 -4.97 -6.78 8.18
CA CYS A 149 -5.87 -6.02 7.30
C CYS A 149 -5.25 -4.69 6.85
N TRP A 150 -4.60 -3.96 7.75
CA TRP A 150 -3.90 -2.71 7.42
C TRP A 150 -2.71 -2.94 6.47
N LEU A 151 -1.84 -3.90 6.80
CA LEU A 151 -0.67 -4.24 5.97
C LEU A 151 -1.09 -4.71 4.58
N GLU A 152 -2.17 -5.47 4.46
CA GLU A 152 -2.67 -5.87 3.15
C GLU A 152 -3.05 -4.67 2.28
N GLN A 153 -3.74 -3.65 2.82
CA GLN A 153 -4.09 -2.45 2.05
C GLN A 153 -2.84 -1.66 1.66
N LEU A 154 -1.99 -1.36 2.64
CA LEU A 154 -0.78 -0.55 2.45
C LEU A 154 0.18 -1.21 1.46
N CYS A 155 0.56 -2.47 1.70
CA CYS A 155 1.53 -3.18 0.86
C CYS A 155 0.95 -3.50 -0.53
N THR A 156 -0.37 -3.65 -0.68
CA THR A 156 -0.99 -3.75 -2.01
C THR A 156 -0.78 -2.46 -2.82
N ALA A 157 -1.01 -1.29 -2.21
CA ALA A 157 -0.80 0.00 -2.87
C ALA A 157 0.70 0.24 -3.17
N GLU A 158 1.58 -0.01 -2.20
CA GLU A 158 3.03 0.16 -2.37
C GLU A 158 3.59 -0.78 -3.44
N ALA A 159 3.25 -2.07 -3.42
CA ALA A 159 3.71 -3.02 -4.44
C ALA A 159 3.24 -2.63 -5.84
N ARG A 160 2.01 -2.11 -5.98
CA ARG A 160 1.46 -1.67 -7.27
C ARG A 160 2.24 -0.50 -7.84
N LEU A 161 2.39 0.57 -7.06
CA LEU A 161 3.05 1.77 -7.53
C LEU A 161 4.57 1.55 -7.69
N LEU A 162 5.24 0.96 -6.71
CA LEU A 162 6.69 0.72 -6.78
C LEU A 162 7.05 -0.28 -7.89
N GLY A 163 6.20 -1.28 -8.15
CA GLY A 163 6.38 -2.19 -9.28
C GLY A 163 6.29 -1.47 -10.64
N TRP A 164 5.38 -0.50 -10.76
CA TRP A 164 5.30 0.36 -11.93
C TRP A 164 6.53 1.23 -12.09
N VAL A 165 6.94 1.91 -11.02
CA VAL A 165 8.15 2.75 -10.98
C VAL A 165 9.39 1.93 -11.36
N TYR A 166 9.52 0.71 -10.83
CA TYR A 166 10.59 -0.21 -11.20
C TYR A 166 10.61 -0.48 -12.71
N GLN A 167 9.45 -0.84 -13.28
CA GLN A 167 9.34 -1.12 -14.70
C GLN A 167 9.68 0.11 -15.56
N GLU A 168 9.28 1.29 -15.11
CA GLU A 168 9.54 2.53 -15.83
C GLU A 168 11.03 2.92 -15.84
N ILE A 169 11.73 2.72 -14.72
CA ILE A 169 13.16 3.04 -14.59
C ILE A 169 14.03 2.00 -15.31
N TYR A 170 13.72 0.70 -15.15
CA TYR A 170 14.61 -0.39 -15.60
C TYR A 170 14.14 -1.08 -16.89
N GLY A 171 13.00 -0.66 -17.44
CA GLY A 171 12.47 -1.15 -18.72
C GLY A 171 11.94 -2.60 -18.69
N ARG A 172 11.84 -3.21 -17.49
CA ARG A 172 11.32 -4.57 -17.29
C ARG A 172 10.49 -4.65 -16.01
N PRO A 173 9.40 -5.46 -15.99
CA PRO A 173 8.65 -5.67 -14.76
C PRO A 173 9.55 -6.28 -13.68
N PHE A 174 9.28 -5.93 -12.43
CA PHE A 174 9.93 -6.59 -11.31
C PHE A 174 9.53 -8.07 -11.27
N THR A 175 10.52 -8.93 -11.11
CA THR A 175 10.34 -10.37 -10.88
C THR A 175 11.09 -10.72 -9.61
N GLN A 176 10.37 -11.21 -8.61
CA GLN A 176 10.99 -11.71 -7.38
C GLN A 176 11.96 -12.84 -7.75
N ALA A 177 13.18 -12.79 -7.24
CA ALA A 177 14.13 -13.87 -7.43
C ALA A 177 13.57 -15.14 -6.76
N GLN A 178 13.60 -16.26 -7.49
CA GLN A 178 13.22 -17.58 -6.96
C GLN A 178 14.22 -18.07 -5.91
#